data_AF-A0AAV4VD17-F1
#
_entry.id   AF-A0AAV4VD17-F1
#
_cell.length_a   1.000
_cell.length_b   1.000
_cell.length_c   1.000
_cell.angle_alpha   90.00
_cell.angle_beta   90.00
_cell.angle_gamma   90.00
#
_symmetry.space_group_name_H-M   'P 1'
#
loop_
_entity.id
_entity.type
_entity.pdbx_description
1 polymer ?
#
loop_
_entity_poly.entity_id
_entity_poly.type
_entity_poly.pdbx_seq_one_letter_code
_entity_poly.pdbx_strand_id
1 'polypeptide(L)'
;MKNQIIADYGSIQNIHSIPEDMKKLYRTVWEIKQRAILKMAADRGPFIDQSQSLNIHIAEPNYQKMTSMHFYGWKLGLKTGMYYLRTKPAAHAIQFTVDKQALKEYSSSRQVLNEKQTNMLCSLDNKDACISCSG
;
A
#
# COMPACT_ATOMS: atom_id res chain seq x y z
N MET A 1 -14.42 -13.89 -3.96
CA MET A 1 -13.74 -13.12 -2.88
C MET A 1 -12.49 -13.82 -2.34
N LYS A 2 -12.55 -15.05 -1.80
CA LYS A 2 -11.36 -15.78 -1.28
C LYS A 2 -10.16 -15.77 -2.25
N ASN A 3 -10.37 -16.16 -3.51
CA ASN A 3 -9.30 -16.21 -4.51
C ASN A 3 -8.70 -14.84 -4.83
N GLN A 4 -9.50 -13.77 -4.75
CA GLN A 4 -9.02 -12.39 -4.97
C GLN A 4 -8.11 -11.95 -3.83
N ILE A 5 -8.50 -12.23 -2.58
CA ILE A 5 -7.68 -11.92 -1.40
C ILE A 5 -6.35 -12.67 -1.46
N ILE A 6 -6.35 -13.96 -1.81
CA ILE A 6 -5.12 -14.74 -1.94
C ILE A 6 -4.24 -14.14 -3.04
N ALA A 7 -4.81 -13.85 -4.21
CA ALA A 7 -4.09 -13.25 -5.34
C ALA A 7 -3.50 -11.87 -5.05
N ASP A 8 -4.19 -11.04 -4.27
CA ASP A 8 -3.71 -9.73 -3.82
C ASP A 8 -2.83 -9.83 -2.54
N TYR A 9 -2.32 -11.03 -2.20
CA TYR A 9 -1.44 -11.29 -1.06
C TYR A 9 -2.01 -10.83 0.30
N GLY A 10 -3.31 -11.00 0.48
CA GLY A 10 -4.04 -10.58 1.68
C GLY A 10 -4.46 -9.11 1.69
N SER A 11 -4.10 -8.32 0.69
CA SER A 11 -4.61 -6.95 0.54
C SER A 11 -6.06 -6.97 0.04
N ILE A 12 -6.90 -6.14 0.65
CA ILE A 12 -8.31 -5.98 0.26
C ILE A 12 -8.60 -4.67 -0.48
N GLN A 13 -7.58 -3.81 -0.67
CA GLN A 13 -7.77 -2.47 -1.24
C GLN A 13 -8.37 -2.52 -2.65
N ASN A 14 -7.98 -3.54 -3.42
CA ASN A 14 -8.35 -3.73 -4.81
C ASN A 14 -9.73 -4.38 -5.02
N ILE A 15 -10.36 -4.85 -3.95
CA ILE A 15 -11.62 -5.59 -4.02
C ILE A 15 -12.78 -4.59 -3.91
N HIS A 16 -13.49 -4.38 -5.03
CA HIS A 16 -14.57 -3.38 -5.12
C HIS A 16 -15.80 -3.71 -4.29
N SER A 17 -16.06 -4.99 -4.00
CA SER A 17 -17.21 -5.41 -3.20
C SER A 17 -17.08 -5.08 -1.71
N ILE A 18 -15.89 -4.64 -1.26
CA ILE A 18 -15.62 -4.35 0.14
C ILE A 18 -15.79 -2.84 0.41
N PRO A 19 -16.58 -2.45 1.43
CA PRO A 19 -16.72 -1.07 1.86
C PRO A 19 -15.41 -0.36 2.25
N GLU A 20 -15.39 0.96 2.13
CA GLU A 20 -14.18 1.77 2.30
C GLU A 20 -13.69 1.86 3.76
N ASP A 21 -14.62 1.85 4.72
CA ASP A 21 -14.33 1.75 6.15
C ASP A 21 -13.59 0.46 6.49
N MET A 22 -14.03 -0.67 5.93
CA MET A 22 -13.36 -1.97 6.07
C MET A 22 -11.96 -1.94 5.45
N LYS A 23 -11.81 -1.36 4.26
CA LYS A 23 -10.49 -1.18 3.61
C LYS A 23 -9.53 -0.35 4.44
N LYS A 24 -10.02 0.71 5.09
CA LYS A 24 -9.22 1.56 5.98
C LYS A 24 -8.78 0.82 7.24
N LEU A 25 -9.64 -0.04 7.79
CA LEU A 25 -9.39 -0.82 9.00
C LEU A 25 -8.36 -1.94 8.74
N TYR A 26 -8.51 -2.69 7.66
CA TYR A 26 -7.65 -3.84 7.33
C TYR A 26 -6.49 -3.48 6.38
N ARG A 27 -5.89 -2.30 6.58
CA ARG A 27 -4.68 -1.94 5.84
C ARG A 27 -3.53 -2.84 6.23
N THR A 28 -2.84 -3.36 5.21
CA THR A 28 -1.61 -4.15 5.44
C THR A 28 -0.46 -3.24 5.83
N VAL A 29 0.61 -3.80 6.42
CA VAL A 29 1.79 -3.02 6.82
C VAL A 29 2.46 -2.28 5.65
N TRP A 30 2.28 -2.79 4.44
CA TRP A 30 2.80 -2.20 3.20
C TRP A 30 1.99 -1.00 2.70
N GLU A 31 0.74 -0.88 3.13
CA GLU A 31 -0.18 0.20 2.78
C GLU A 31 -0.11 1.35 3.80
N ILE A 32 0.48 1.12 4.96
CA ILE A 32 0.65 2.12 6.01
C ILE A 32 1.94 2.92 5.76
N LYS A 33 1.81 4.25 5.74
CA LYS A 33 2.95 5.16 5.65
C LYS A 33 3.89 4.96 6.85
N GLN A 34 5.14 4.60 6.61
CA GLN A 34 6.12 4.34 7.69
C GLN A 34 6.36 5.56 8.60
N ARG A 35 6.15 6.78 8.09
CA ARG A 35 6.17 8.00 8.91
C ARG A 35 5.17 7.96 10.07
N ALA A 36 3.98 7.39 9.84
CA ALA A 36 2.96 7.25 10.88
C ALA A 36 3.39 6.23 11.95
N ILE A 37 4.02 5.13 11.54
CA ILE A 37 4.57 4.13 12.45
C ILE A 37 5.65 4.74 13.35
N LEU A 38 6.57 5.52 12.78
CA LEU A 38 7.62 6.22 13.54
C LEU A 38 7.04 7.23 14.53
N LYS A 39 6.01 7.99 14.13
CA LYS A 39 5.33 8.91 15.03
C LYS A 39 4.65 8.18 16.20
N MET A 40 3.87 7.13 15.92
CA MET A 40 3.25 6.33 16.97
C MET A 40 4.28 5.64 17.88
N ALA A 41 5.46 5.31 17.36
CA ALA A 41 6.57 4.79 18.16
C ALA A 41 7.15 5.85 19.09
N ALA A 42 7.25 7.10 18.62
CA ALA A 42 7.71 8.23 19.42
C ALA A 42 6.69 8.61 20.48
N ASP A 43 5.39 8.62 20.14
CA ASP A 43 4.30 8.98 21.06
C ASP A 43 4.24 8.06 22.29
N ARG A 44 4.50 6.75 22.11
CA ARG A 44 4.57 5.80 23.24
C ARG A 44 5.93 5.76 23.92
N GLY A 45 6.96 6.36 23.32
CA GLY A 45 8.35 6.34 23.79
C GLY A 45 8.54 6.83 25.23
N PRO A 46 7.89 7.92 25.69
CA PRO A 46 8.00 8.40 27.08
C PRO A 46 7.55 7.40 28.14
N PHE A 47 6.71 6.43 27.78
CA PHE A 47 6.20 5.40 28.69
C PHE A 47 7.02 4.10 28.65
N ILE A 48 8.16 4.09 27.93
CA ILE A 48 9.07 2.94 27.80
C ILE A 48 10.41 3.31 28.43
N ASP A 49 10.78 2.58 29.48
CA ASP A 49 12.01 2.75 30.26
C ASP A 49 13.28 2.57 29.40
N GLN A 50 13.34 1.45 28.67
CA GLN A 50 14.44 1.10 27.78
C GLN A 50 14.11 1.52 26.34
N SER A 51 13.94 0.57 25.44
CA SER A 51 13.59 0.82 24.04
C SER A 51 12.58 -0.23 23.58
N GLN A 52 12.32 -0.26 22.28
CA GLN A 52 11.34 -1.13 21.66
C GLN A 52 11.83 -1.64 20.31
N SER A 53 11.46 -2.88 19.99
CA SER A 53 11.74 -3.51 18.71
C SER A 53 10.87 -2.90 17.61
N LEU A 54 11.45 -2.00 16.80
CA LEU A 54 10.74 -1.30 15.74
C LEU A 54 11.08 -1.84 14.35
N ASN A 55 10.19 -2.66 13.79
CA ASN A 55 10.35 -3.16 12.42
C ASN A 55 9.86 -2.13 11.39
N ILE A 56 10.68 -1.86 10.38
CA ILE A 56 10.37 -0.95 9.28
C ILE A 56 10.09 -1.75 8.02
N HIS A 57 9.03 -1.39 7.31
CA HIS A 57 8.56 -2.09 6.11
C HIS A 57 8.59 -1.14 4.93
N ILE A 58 9.47 -1.40 3.96
CA ILE A 58 9.59 -0.59 2.75
C ILE A 58 9.57 -1.54 1.57
N ALA A 59 8.48 -1.51 0.79
CA ALA A 59 8.28 -2.43 -0.34
C ALA A 59 9.44 -2.34 -1.34
N GLU A 60 9.76 -1.12 -1.77
CA GLU A 60 10.86 -0.81 -2.68
C GLU A 60 11.87 0.11 -1.96
N PRO A 61 12.93 -0.48 -1.38
CA PRO A 61 13.95 0.28 -0.68
C PRO A 61 14.72 1.14 -1.67
N ASN A 62 14.94 2.41 -1.31
CA ASN A 62 15.88 3.27 -2.00
C ASN A 62 16.66 4.09 -0.97
N TYR A 63 17.86 4.54 -1.33
CA TYR A 63 18.74 5.27 -0.40
C TYR A 63 18.06 6.52 0.17
N GLN A 64 17.35 7.29 -0.67
CA GLN A 64 16.68 8.51 -0.24
C GLN A 64 15.59 8.27 0.82
N LYS A 65 14.76 7.24 0.64
CA LYS A 65 13.69 6.82 1.56
C LYS A 65 14.30 6.28 2.85
N MET A 66 15.33 5.46 2.78
CA MET A 66 16.02 4.92 3.96
C MET A 66 16.65 6.03 4.80
N THR A 67 17.41 6.91 4.15
CA THR A 67 18.09 8.02 4.82
C THR A 67 17.08 8.97 5.46
N SER A 68 16.06 9.40 4.71
CA SER A 68 15.01 10.29 5.26
C SER A 68 14.24 9.65 6.42
N MET A 69 13.97 8.34 6.36
CA MET A 69 13.32 7.57 7.43
C MET A 69 14.19 7.53 8.70
N HIS A 70 15.47 7.21 8.58
CA HIS A 70 16.40 7.20 9.71
C HIS A 70 16.55 8.58 10.37
N PHE A 71 16.76 9.62 9.57
CA PHE A 71 16.86 10.99 10.09
C PHE A 71 15.55 11.46 10.72
N TYR A 72 14.40 11.05 10.19
CA TYR A 72 13.11 11.37 10.79
C TYR A 72 12.94 10.72 12.16
N GLY A 73 13.26 9.42 12.30
CA GLY A 73 13.21 8.71 13.58
C GLY A 73 14.18 9.29 14.62
N TRP A 74 15.40 9.64 14.20
CA TRP A 74 16.40 10.29 15.06
C TRP A 74 15.93 11.66 15.56
N LYS A 75 15.38 12.50 14.67
CA LYS A 75 14.83 13.82 15.06
C LYS A 75 13.64 13.72 16.03
N LEU A 76 12.90 12.61 16.00
CA LEU A 76 11.82 12.34 16.96
C LEU A 76 12.32 11.81 18.32
N GLY A 77 13.62 11.58 18.48
CA GLY A 77 14.19 11.08 19.74
C GLY A 77 14.00 9.58 19.95
N LEU A 78 13.76 8.80 18.89
CA LEU A 78 13.65 7.34 19.01
C LEU A 78 15.01 6.73 19.39
N LYS A 79 15.04 5.97 20.50
CA LYS A 79 16.21 5.20 20.93
C LYS A 79 16.57 4.11 19.91
N THR A 80 15.58 3.35 19.44
CA THR A 80 15.73 2.39 18.34
C THR A 80 15.02 2.92 17.10
N GLY A 81 15.79 3.40 16.12
CA GLY A 81 15.25 3.89 14.85
C GLY A 81 14.82 2.78 13.88
N MET A 82 15.43 1.60 13.98
CA MET A 82 15.10 0.43 13.15
C MET A 82 15.67 -0.84 13.80
N TYR A 83 14.86 -1.90 13.83
CA TYR A 83 15.28 -3.25 14.20
C TYR A 83 15.51 -4.10 12.96
N TYR A 84 14.44 -4.55 12.29
CA TYR A 84 14.53 -5.13 10.96
C TYR A 84 14.01 -4.18 9.88
N LEU A 85 14.70 -4.19 8.74
CA LEU A 85 14.13 -3.74 7.48
C LEU A 85 13.50 -4.93 6.76
N ARG A 86 12.22 -4.82 6.43
CA ARG A 86 11.50 -5.80 5.61
C ARG A 86 11.21 -5.18 4.25
N THR A 87 11.61 -5.88 3.20
CA THR A 87 11.43 -5.48 1.81
C THR A 87 10.55 -6.49 1.09
N LYS A 88 9.90 -6.07 -0.02
CA LYS A 88 9.22 -7.02 -0.90
C LYS A 88 10.19 -7.52 -1.97
N PRO A 89 10.15 -8.81 -2.34
CA PRO A 89 10.91 -9.29 -3.48
C PRO A 89 10.37 -8.65 -4.77
N ALA A 90 11.26 -8.41 -5.74
CA ALA A 90 10.89 -7.84 -7.04
C ALA A 90 9.99 -8.78 -7.86
N ALA A 91 10.12 -10.09 -7.65
CA ALA A 91 9.30 -11.11 -8.29
C ALA A 91 8.41 -11.81 -7.26
N HIS A 92 7.17 -12.03 -7.66
CA HIS A 92 6.18 -12.73 -6.86
C HIS A 92 6.21 -14.24 -7.13
N ALA A 93 6.20 -15.06 -6.07
CA ALA A 93 6.10 -16.50 -6.20
C ALA A 93 4.71 -16.91 -6.71
N ILE A 94 4.68 -17.96 -7.55
CA ILE A 94 3.45 -18.54 -8.08
C ILE A 94 2.62 -19.11 -6.92
N GLN A 95 1.37 -18.65 -6.80
CA GLN A 95 0.44 -19.14 -5.78
C GLN A 95 -0.32 -20.36 -6.31
N PHE A 96 -0.06 -21.54 -5.75
CA PHE A 96 -0.64 -22.81 -6.21
C PHE A 96 -2.08 -23.06 -5.72
N THR A 97 -2.54 -22.32 -4.71
CA THR A 97 -3.84 -22.50 -4.07
C THR A 97 -4.97 -21.70 -4.72
N VAL A 98 -4.68 -20.99 -5.82
CA VAL A 98 -5.64 -20.09 -6.46
C VAL A 98 -6.17 -20.69 -7.75
N ASP A 99 -7.49 -20.70 -7.89
CA ASP A 99 -8.15 -21.10 -9.13
C ASP A 99 -7.89 -20.06 -10.23
N LYS A 100 -7.24 -20.52 -11.31
CA LYS A 100 -6.84 -19.67 -12.44
C LYS A 100 -8.03 -19.18 -13.26
N GLN A 101 -9.15 -19.90 -13.31
CA GLN A 101 -10.33 -19.48 -14.07
C GLN A 101 -11.01 -18.29 -13.38
N ALA A 102 -11.25 -18.40 -12.07
CA ALA A 102 -11.79 -17.33 -11.24
C ALA A 102 -10.91 -16.06 -11.24
N LEU A 103 -9.59 -16.20 -11.43
CA LEU A 103 -8.68 -15.06 -11.58
C LEU A 103 -8.78 -14.37 -12.94
N LYS A 104 -9.01 -15.12 -14.03
CA LYS A 104 -9.19 -14.51 -15.36
C LYS A 104 -10.41 -13.59 -15.35
N GLU A 105 -11.54 -14.06 -14.84
CA GLU A 105 -12.76 -13.26 -14.69
C GLU A 105 -12.54 -12.00 -13.83
N TYR A 106 -11.75 -12.13 -12.75
CA TYR A 106 -11.35 -10.98 -11.92
C TYR A 106 -10.45 -9.99 -12.69
N SER A 107 -9.47 -10.48 -13.44
CA SER A 107 -8.60 -9.61 -14.23
C SER A 107 -9.35 -8.88 -15.34
N SER A 108 -10.29 -9.55 -16.02
CA SER A 108 -11.13 -8.96 -17.05
C SER A 108 -12.08 -7.90 -16.48
N SER A 109 -12.73 -8.16 -15.34
CA SER A 109 -13.56 -7.16 -14.67
C SER A 109 -12.77 -5.94 -14.20
N ARG A 110 -11.51 -6.13 -13.76
CA ARG A 110 -10.60 -5.03 -13.40
C ARG A 110 -10.18 -4.17 -14.59
N GLN A 111 -9.90 -4.79 -15.75
CA GLN A 111 -9.58 -4.07 -16.99
C GLN A 111 -10.77 -3.22 -17.46
N VAL A 112 -11.98 -3.78 -17.46
CA VAL A 112 -13.20 -3.04 -17.85
C VAL A 112 -13.48 -1.87 -16.91
N LEU A 113 -13.25 -2.01 -15.61
CA LEU A 113 -13.42 -0.91 -14.64
C LEU A 113 -12.38 0.20 -14.87
N ASN A 114 -11.11 -0.16 -15.07
CA ASN A 114 -10.06 0.81 -15.38
C ASN A 114 -10.34 1.54 -16.70
N GLU A 115 -10.78 0.84 -17.75
CA GLU A 115 -11.16 1.44 -19.04
C GLU A 115 -12.33 2.42 -18.91
N LYS A 116 -13.35 2.09 -18.10
CA LYS A 116 -14.45 3.02 -17.81
C LYS A 116 -13.95 4.26 -17.06
N GLN A 117 -13.03 4.10 -16.12
CA GLN A 117 -12.45 5.21 -15.37
C GLN A 117 -11.55 6.09 -16.24
N THR A 118 -10.76 5.50 -17.16
CA THR A 118 -9.93 6.24 -18.12
C THR A 118 -10.74 6.89 -19.22
N ASN A 119 -11.80 6.26 -19.73
CA ASN A 119 -12.71 6.88 -20.70
C ASN A 119 -13.48 8.06 -20.10
N MET A 120 -13.73 8.07 -18.78
CA MET A 120 -14.28 9.23 -18.09
C MET A 120 -13.29 10.41 -18.01
N LEU A 121 -11.97 10.14 -18.06
CA LEU A 121 -10.91 11.14 -17.95
C LEU A 121 -10.40 11.65 -19.30
N CYS A 122 -10.50 10.88 -20.38
CA CYS A 122 -9.96 11.26 -21.70
C CYS A 122 -10.64 10.50 -22.87
N SER A 123 -11.97 10.61 -23.01
CA SER A 123 -12.67 10.10 -24.20
C SER A 123 -12.76 11.15 -25.30
N LEU A 124 -12.47 10.77 -26.56
CA LEU A 124 -12.70 11.59 -27.75
C LEU A 124 -14.19 11.98 -27.93
N ASP A 125 -15.10 11.21 -27.33
CA ASP A 125 -16.54 11.43 -27.35
C ASP A 125 -17.03 12.37 -26.23
N ASN A 126 -16.16 12.71 -25.26
CA ASN A 126 -16.50 13.55 -24.10
C ASN A 126 -15.61 14.81 -24.05
N LYS A 127 -15.59 15.56 -25.16
CA LYS A 127 -14.78 16.78 -25.32
C LYS A 127 -15.10 17.86 -24.28
N ASP A 128 -16.33 17.88 -23.76
CA ASP A 128 -16.83 18.93 -22.86
C ASP A 128 -16.40 18.73 -21.38
N ALA A 129 -15.81 17.58 -21.03
CA ALA A 129 -15.33 17.29 -19.67
C ALA A 129 -13.83 17.61 -19.46
N CYS A 130 -13.08 17.89 -20.53
CA CYS A 130 -11.65 18.15 -20.47
C CYS A 130 -11.36 19.63 -20.17
N ILE A 131 -11.39 20.01 -18.89
CA ILE A 131 -11.08 21.39 -18.41
C ILE A 131 -9.57 21.70 -18.49
N SER A 132 -8.73 20.77 -18.99
CA SER A 132 -7.27 20.89 -18.88
C SER A 132 -6.56 21.37 -20.15
N CYS A 133 -7.26 21.67 -21.24
CA CYS A 133 -6.68 22.22 -22.48
C CYS A 133 -7.23 23.60 -22.87
N SER A 134 -7.50 24.46 -21.89
CA SER A 134 -7.64 25.91 -22.11
C SER A 134 -6.41 26.62 -21.53
N GLY A 135 -5.39 26.75 -22.39
CA GLY A 135 -4.13 27.43 -22.14
C GLY A 135 -3.26 27.36 -23.39
#